data_AF-A0A1H9QJN8-F1
#
_entry.id   AF-A0A1H9QJN8-F1
#
_cell.length_a   1.000
_cell.length_b   1.000
_cell.length_c   1.000
_cell.angle_alpha   90.00
_cell.angle_beta   90.00
_cell.angle_gamma   90.00
#
_symmetry.space_group_name_H-M   'P 1'
#
loop_
_entity.id
_entity.type
_entity.pdbx_description
1 polymer ?
#
loop_
_entity_poly.entity_id
_entity_poly.type
_entity_poly.pdbx_seq_one_letter_code
_entity_poly.pdbx_strand_id
1 'polypeptide(L)'
;MAIIEFENGDETTLILVVEPWGDRHEVPHLARVGLRYVLSENAEDRSYSVVSERKIELWCNADSYDIDIVFPSPCDMLMWDICVRGGWCGGIVDGKPVRVDDLIATSGTVTAEDFARLAVRADGGSGGELRETQHLRWLEAKFVEHLGGASVDAAMFRRTARRPFEGRSF
;
A
#
# COMPACT_ATOMS: atom_id res chain seq x y z
N MET A 1 24.42 -11.08 4.74
CA MET A 1 23.66 -9.86 4.44
C MET A 1 22.27 -10.04 4.98
N ALA A 2 21.84 -9.18 5.88
CA ALA A 2 20.50 -9.21 6.47
C ALA A 2 19.63 -8.10 5.86
N ILE A 3 18.34 -8.37 5.73
CA ILE A 3 17.33 -7.38 5.31
C ILE A 3 16.20 -7.44 6.33
N ILE A 4 15.84 -6.28 6.89
CA ILE A 4 14.66 -6.09 7.72
C ILE A 4 13.65 -5.33 6.88
N GLU A 5 12.45 -5.90 6.71
CA GLU A 5 11.34 -5.26 6.01
C GLU A 5 10.21 -4.93 6.99
N PHE A 6 9.60 -3.76 6.83
CA PHE A 6 8.37 -3.40 7.53
C PHE A 6 7.44 -2.56 6.64
N GLU A 7 6.14 -2.62 6.90
CA GLU A 7 5.12 -1.80 6.25
C GLU A 7 4.43 -0.95 7.31
N ASN A 8 4.21 0.34 7.02
CA ASN A 8 3.43 1.19 7.91
C ASN A 8 1.93 0.95 7.74
N GLY A 9 1.35 0.13 8.61
CA GLY A 9 -0.10 -0.07 8.67
C GLY A 9 -0.89 1.05 9.36
N ASP A 10 -0.22 2.01 10.02
CA ASP A 10 -0.86 3.13 10.72
C ASP A 10 -1.27 4.22 9.73
N GLU A 11 -2.44 4.82 9.92
CA GLU A 11 -2.95 5.92 9.06
C GLU A 11 -2.10 7.20 9.17
N THR A 12 -1.23 7.29 10.17
CA THR A 12 -0.31 8.40 10.38
C THR A 12 1.09 8.10 9.83
N THR A 13 1.83 9.16 9.51
CA THR A 13 3.25 9.02 9.14
C THR A 13 4.06 8.64 10.37
N LEU A 14 4.78 7.52 10.28
CA LEU A 14 5.72 7.09 11.30
C LEU A 14 7.10 7.68 11.03
N ILE A 15 7.89 7.83 12.09
CA ILE A 15 9.32 8.17 11.99
C ILE A 15 10.13 6.92 12.28
N LEU A 16 10.83 6.40 11.27
CA LEU A 16 11.88 5.41 11.46
C LEU A 16 13.14 6.11 11.95
N VAL A 17 13.75 5.58 13.01
CA VAL A 17 15.07 5.99 13.49
C VAL A 17 16.01 4.79 13.44
N VAL A 18 17.14 4.94 12.75
CA VAL A 18 18.18 3.90 12.67
C VAL A 18 19.28 4.22 13.67
N GLU A 19 19.36 3.43 14.73
CA GLU A 19 20.35 3.55 15.80
C GLU A 19 21.54 2.61 15.55
N PRO A 20 22.78 2.99 15.95
CA PRO A 20 23.13 4.18 16.73
C PRO A 20 23.40 5.45 15.91
N TRP A 21 23.22 5.41 14.58
CA TRP A 21 23.53 6.56 13.72
C TRP A 21 22.61 7.77 13.95
N GLY A 22 21.39 7.53 14.44
CA GLY A 22 20.38 8.55 14.70
C GLY A 22 19.70 9.06 13.43
N ASP A 23 19.88 8.38 12.31
CA ASP A 23 19.27 8.73 11.02
C ASP A 23 17.75 8.58 11.09
N ARG A 24 17.02 9.53 10.49
CA ARG A 24 15.57 9.64 10.61
C ARG A 24 14.92 9.63 9.24
N HIS A 25 13.88 8.82 9.09
CA HIS A 25 13.13 8.68 7.85
C HIS A 25 11.63 8.74 8.10
N GLU A 26 10.92 9.53 7.30
CA GLU A 26 9.47 9.54 7.29
C GLU A 26 8.94 8.32 6.54
N VAL A 27 7.99 7.62 7.14
CA VAL A 27 7.34 6.45 6.56
C VAL A 27 5.83 6.73 6.51
N PRO A 28 5.32 7.22 5.37
CA PRO A 28 3.88 7.46 5.22
C PRO A 28 3.05 6.19 5.39
N HIS A 29 1.74 6.37 5.59
CA HIS A 29 0.79 5.25 5.60
C HIS A 29 0.98 4.37 4.35
N LEU A 30 0.98 3.03 4.53
CA LEU A 30 1.21 2.01 3.50
C LEU A 30 2.59 1.99 2.85
N ALA A 31 3.52 2.87 3.25
CA ALA A 31 4.88 2.79 2.75
C ALA A 31 5.59 1.54 3.30
N ARG A 32 6.38 0.89 2.45
CA ARG A 32 7.23 -0.24 2.81
C ARG A 32 8.67 0.23 2.92
N VAL A 33 9.36 -0.25 3.92
CA VAL A 33 10.76 0.07 4.13
C VAL A 33 11.55 -1.22 4.21
N GLY A 34 12.67 -1.24 3.49
CA GLY A 34 13.71 -2.24 3.65
C GLY A 34 14.96 -1.59 4.18
N LEU A 35 15.55 -2.20 5.20
CA LEU A 35 16.87 -1.85 5.71
C LEU A 35 17.80 -3.04 5.49
N ARG A 36 18.87 -2.83 4.73
CA ARG A 36 19.85 -3.86 4.37
C ARG A 36 21.19 -3.51 4.97
N TYR A 37 21.87 -4.48 5.58
CA TYR A 37 23.16 -4.23 6.24
C TYR A 37 24.08 -5.44 6.21
N VAL A 38 25.36 -5.15 6.46
CA VAL A 38 26.44 -6.14 6.54
C VAL A 38 27.02 -6.11 7.95
N LEU A 39 26.89 -7.21 8.67
CA LEU A 39 27.52 -7.41 9.96
C LEU A 39 29.00 -7.75 9.75
N SER A 40 29.88 -7.25 10.62
CA SER A 40 31.28 -7.68 10.67
C SER A 40 31.39 -9.12 11.18
N GLU A 41 32.50 -9.81 10.88
CA GLU A 41 32.69 -11.25 11.14
C GLU A 41 32.43 -11.70 12.59
N ASN A 42 32.47 -10.78 13.55
CA ASN A 42 32.27 -11.07 14.98
C ASN A 42 31.10 -10.28 15.61
N ALA A 43 30.30 -9.57 14.81
CA ALA A 43 29.15 -8.82 15.34
C ALA A 43 27.97 -9.76 15.58
N GLU A 44 27.35 -9.67 16.76
CA GLU A 44 26.06 -10.31 17.01
C GLU A 44 24.95 -9.52 16.32
N ASP A 45 24.10 -10.21 15.56
CA ASP A 45 22.86 -9.66 15.05
C ASP A 45 21.89 -9.40 16.21
N ARG A 46 21.83 -8.13 16.64
CA ARG A 46 20.85 -7.65 17.61
C ARG A 46 20.04 -6.55 16.97
N SER A 47 18.98 -6.94 16.30
CA SER A 47 17.92 -6.04 15.88
C SER A 47 16.77 -6.10 16.89
N TYR A 48 16.40 -4.95 17.45
CA TYR A 48 15.14 -4.80 18.15
C TYR A 48 14.35 -3.67 17.47
N SER A 49 13.03 -3.82 17.49
CA SER A 49 12.11 -2.78 17.07
C SER A 49 11.28 -2.33 18.26
N VAL A 50 11.31 -1.03 18.54
CA VAL A 50 10.32 -0.41 19.43
C VAL A 50 9.34 0.34 18.55
N VAL A 51 8.10 -0.16 18.50
CA VAL A 51 6.99 0.52 17.85
C VAL A 51 6.24 1.30 18.94
N SER A 52 6.33 2.62 18.87
CA SER A 52 5.41 3.52 19.59
C SER A 52 4.38 4.09 18.62
N GLU A 53 3.41 4.87 19.12
CA GLU A 53 2.33 5.43 18.30
C GLU A 53 2.79 6.18 17.03
N ARG A 54 4.03 6.71 17.01
CA ARG A 54 4.55 7.48 15.86
C ARG A 54 6.00 7.20 15.49
N LYS A 55 6.62 6.19 16.12
CA LYS A 55 8.07 5.97 15.97
C LYS A 55 8.37 4.49 15.88
N ILE A 56 9.23 4.14 14.92
CA ILE A 56 9.89 2.85 14.83
C ILE A 56 11.38 3.10 15.11
N GLU A 57 11.90 2.54 16.19
CA GLU A 57 13.34 2.52 16.45
C GLU A 57 13.91 1.20 15.99
N LEU A 58 14.90 1.22 15.10
CA LEU A 58 15.63 0.04 14.65
C LEU A 58 17.08 0.20 15.04
N TRP A 59 17.57 -0.72 15.88
CA TRP A 59 18.98 -0.80 16.21
C TRP A 59 19.71 -1.73 15.23
N CYS A 60 20.81 -1.28 14.64
CA CYS A 60 21.65 -2.07 13.76
C CYS A 60 23.14 -1.79 14.05
N ASN A 61 23.88 -2.83 14.46
CA ASN A 61 25.31 -2.74 14.81
C ASN A 61 26.25 -2.94 13.59
N ALA A 62 25.77 -2.68 12.38
CA ALA A 62 26.58 -2.83 11.18
C ALA A 62 27.58 -1.67 11.02
N ASP A 63 28.63 -1.85 10.21
CA ASP A 63 29.51 -0.75 9.82
C ASP A 63 28.88 0.14 8.74
N SER A 64 27.92 -0.43 8.01
CA SER A 64 27.16 0.25 6.95
C SER A 64 25.79 -0.37 6.79
N TYR A 65 24.80 0.46 6.45
CA TYR A 65 23.48 0.03 6.04
C TYR A 65 23.01 0.82 4.82
N ASP A 66 22.03 0.27 4.12
CA ASP A 66 21.29 0.90 3.03
C ASP A 66 19.78 0.84 3.36
N ILE A 67 19.03 1.82 2.90
CA ILE A 67 17.59 1.94 3.13
C ILE A 67 16.86 2.23 1.82
N ASP A 68 15.79 1.48 1.55
CA ASP A 68 14.88 1.74 0.44
C ASP A 68 13.46 1.89 0.97
N ILE A 69 12.83 3.02 0.67
CA ILE A 69 11.44 3.31 1.01
C ILE A 69 10.62 3.27 -0.28
N VAL A 70 9.68 2.34 -0.31
CA VAL A 70 8.69 2.21 -1.39
C VAL A 70 7.41 2.91 -0.91
N PHE A 71 7.14 4.08 -1.48
CA PHE A 71 5.93 4.84 -1.24
C PHE A 71 4.71 4.15 -1.87
N PRO A 72 3.52 4.24 -1.23
CA PRO A 72 2.30 3.70 -1.82
C PRO A 72 1.98 4.43 -3.12
N SER A 73 1.46 3.69 -4.09
CA SER A 73 0.87 4.32 -5.27
C SER A 73 -0.48 4.96 -4.93
N PRO A 74 -0.96 5.92 -5.75
CA PRO A 74 -2.33 6.39 -5.67
C PRO A 74 -3.38 5.27 -5.67
N CYS A 75 -3.12 4.18 -6.42
CA CYS A 75 -3.99 3.02 -6.44
C CYS A 75 -3.98 2.25 -5.11
N ASP A 76 -2.83 2.11 -4.44
CA ASP A 76 -2.76 1.46 -3.12
C ASP A 76 -3.59 2.25 -2.09
N MET A 77 -3.48 3.57 -2.12
CA MET A 77 -4.25 4.47 -1.25
C MET A 77 -5.76 4.38 -1.52
N LEU A 78 -6.17 4.41 -2.80
CA LEU A 78 -7.56 4.23 -3.21
C LEU A 78 -8.11 2.88 -2.72
N MET A 79 -7.37 1.81 -2.99
CA MET A 79 -7.76 0.45 -2.64
C MET A 79 -7.92 0.28 -1.13
N TRP A 80 -7.00 0.84 -0.35
CA TRP A 80 -7.11 0.83 1.10
C TRP A 80 -8.34 1.59 1.59
N ASP A 81 -8.60 2.79 1.08
CA ASP A 81 -9.71 3.63 1.55
C ASP A 81 -11.07 2.97 1.25
N ILE A 82 -11.25 2.42 0.04
CA ILE A 82 -12.52 1.76 -0.32
C ILE A 82 -12.69 0.40 0.37
N CYS A 83 -11.62 -0.36 0.56
CA CYS A 83 -11.69 -1.69 1.17
C CYS A 83 -11.77 -1.60 2.69
N VAL A 84 -10.80 -0.96 3.33
CA VAL A 84 -10.67 -0.94 4.79
C VAL A 84 -11.68 0.01 5.43
N ARG A 85 -11.83 1.24 4.90
CA ARG A 85 -12.82 2.19 5.45
C ARG A 85 -14.20 2.00 4.84
N GLY A 86 -14.27 1.72 3.54
CA GLY A 86 -15.52 1.63 2.81
C GLY A 86 -16.20 0.26 2.83
N GLY A 87 -15.47 -0.82 3.15
CA GLY A 87 -15.97 -2.20 3.09
C GLY A 87 -16.04 -2.80 1.68
N TRP A 88 -15.62 -2.08 0.65
CA TRP A 88 -15.67 -2.50 -0.77
C TRP A 88 -14.39 -3.24 -1.18
N CYS A 89 -14.06 -4.29 -0.44
CA CYS A 89 -12.87 -5.12 -0.70
C CYS A 89 -13.08 -6.11 -1.86
N GLY A 90 -14.34 -6.32 -2.24
CA GLY A 90 -14.77 -7.47 -3.03
C GLY A 90 -15.20 -8.63 -2.13
N GLY A 91 -15.94 -9.56 -2.72
CA GLY A 91 -16.62 -10.64 -2.01
C GLY A 91 -16.52 -11.98 -2.73
N ILE A 92 -17.42 -12.89 -2.33
CA ILE A 92 -17.61 -14.17 -3.02
C ILE A 92 -18.73 -14.00 -4.04
N VAL A 93 -18.37 -13.97 -5.33
CA VAL A 93 -19.31 -13.88 -6.45
C VAL A 93 -19.25 -15.20 -7.21
N ASP A 94 -20.40 -15.86 -7.42
CA ASP A 94 -20.50 -17.17 -8.06
C ASP A 94 -19.54 -18.24 -7.49
N GLY A 95 -19.36 -18.22 -6.16
CA GLY A 95 -18.49 -19.16 -5.45
C GLY A 95 -16.99 -18.88 -5.58
N LYS A 96 -16.59 -17.73 -6.13
CA LYS A 96 -15.18 -17.34 -6.28
C LYS A 96 -14.90 -16.02 -5.56
N PRO A 97 -13.70 -15.87 -4.95
CA PRO A 97 -13.26 -14.56 -4.49
C PRO A 97 -13.05 -13.64 -5.69
N VAL A 98 -13.66 -12.46 -5.64
CA VAL A 98 -13.53 -11.42 -6.68
C VAL A 98 -13.18 -10.11 -5.99
N ARG A 99 -12.12 -9.46 -6.45
CA ARG A 99 -11.75 -8.11 -6.03
C ARG A 99 -12.02 -7.11 -7.15
N VAL A 100 -12.14 -5.83 -6.82
CA VAL A 100 -12.34 -4.78 -7.83
C VAL A 100 -11.18 -4.73 -8.84
N ASP A 101 -9.94 -4.93 -8.39
CA ASP A 101 -8.75 -4.94 -9.25
C ASP A 101 -8.72 -6.13 -10.23
N ASP A 102 -9.39 -7.23 -9.91
CA ASP A 102 -9.53 -8.39 -10.81
C ASP A 102 -10.48 -8.11 -11.99
N LEU A 103 -11.37 -7.11 -11.84
CA LEU A 103 -12.37 -6.76 -12.84
C LEU A 103 -11.95 -5.61 -13.76
N ILE A 104 -10.87 -4.91 -13.42
CA ILE A 104 -10.33 -3.81 -14.22
C ILE A 104 -9.57 -4.38 -15.42
N ALA A 105 -9.83 -3.84 -16.61
CA ALA A 105 -9.14 -4.26 -17.82
C ALA A 105 -7.63 -3.96 -17.73
N THR A 106 -6.80 -4.79 -18.39
CA THR A 106 -5.33 -4.63 -18.32
C THR A 106 -4.78 -3.44 -19.10
N SER A 107 -5.62 -2.78 -19.90
CA SER A 107 -5.31 -1.62 -20.74
C SER A 107 -6.60 -0.84 -21.06
N GLY A 108 -6.44 0.42 -21.48
CA GLY A 108 -7.55 1.30 -21.83
C GLY A 108 -7.77 2.38 -20.75
N THR A 109 -8.95 2.97 -20.74
CA THR A 109 -9.31 4.03 -19.80
C THR A 109 -10.31 3.50 -18.79
N VAL A 110 -10.06 3.78 -17.51
CA VAL A 110 -11.02 3.52 -16.42
C VAL A 110 -11.55 4.86 -15.96
N THR A 111 -12.87 5.05 -16.02
CA THR A 111 -13.51 6.23 -15.43
C THR A 111 -13.87 5.99 -13.96
N ALA A 112 -14.08 7.06 -13.21
CA ALA A 112 -14.56 6.97 -11.83
C ALA A 112 -15.89 6.21 -11.73
N GLU A 113 -16.79 6.43 -12.70
CA GLU A 113 -18.08 5.72 -12.78
C GLU A 113 -17.88 4.23 -13.04
N ASP A 114 -17.05 3.86 -14.02
CA ASP A 114 -16.75 2.45 -14.31
C ASP A 114 -16.15 1.77 -13.10
N PHE A 115 -15.18 2.41 -12.45
CA PHE A 115 -14.55 1.89 -11.23
C PHE A 115 -15.57 1.64 -10.11
N ALA A 116 -16.45 2.60 -9.85
CA ALA A 116 -17.48 2.47 -8.82
C ALA A 116 -18.43 1.30 -9.12
N ARG A 117 -18.84 1.13 -10.38
CA ARG A 117 -19.65 -0.02 -10.81
C ARG A 117 -18.91 -1.35 -10.65
N LEU A 118 -17.62 -1.38 -10.98
CA LEU A 118 -16.78 -2.57 -10.78
C LEU A 118 -16.63 -2.91 -9.29
N ALA A 119 -16.47 -1.93 -8.41
CA ALA A 119 -16.38 -2.14 -6.97
C ALA A 119 -17.68 -2.73 -6.40
N VAL A 120 -18.85 -2.19 -6.80
CA VAL A 120 -20.15 -2.74 -6.39
C VAL A 120 -20.34 -4.17 -6.90
N ARG A 121 -19.96 -4.43 -8.16
CA ARG A 121 -20.04 -5.76 -8.74
C ARG A 121 -19.11 -6.76 -8.05
N ALA A 122 -17.89 -6.35 -7.69
CA ALA A 122 -16.95 -7.19 -6.96
C ALA A 122 -17.49 -7.62 -5.59
N ASP A 123 -18.31 -6.77 -4.97
CA ASP A 123 -18.96 -7.04 -3.68
C ASP A 123 -20.24 -7.90 -3.81
N GLY A 124 -20.64 -8.28 -5.04
CA GLY A 124 -21.85 -9.04 -5.32
C GLY A 124 -23.11 -8.19 -5.47
N GLY A 125 -22.97 -6.86 -5.51
CA GLY A 125 -24.07 -5.95 -5.80
C GLY A 125 -24.57 -6.04 -7.25
N SER A 126 -25.83 -5.66 -7.45
CA SER A 126 -26.50 -5.73 -8.76
C SER A 126 -26.67 -4.35 -9.43
N GLY A 127 -26.41 -3.26 -8.70
CA GLY A 127 -26.39 -1.88 -9.23
C GLY A 127 -27.77 -1.25 -9.46
N GLY A 128 -28.83 -1.78 -8.85
CA GLY A 128 -30.21 -1.33 -8.98
C GLY A 128 -30.84 -0.69 -7.72
N GLU A 129 -30.17 -0.69 -6.57
CA GLU A 129 -30.73 -0.19 -5.30
C GLU A 129 -30.38 1.27 -4.99
N LEU A 130 -31.28 1.98 -4.30
CA LEU A 130 -31.07 3.37 -3.85
C LEU A 130 -29.83 3.51 -2.93
N ARG A 131 -29.55 2.50 -2.11
CA ARG A 131 -28.34 2.43 -1.28
C ARG A 131 -27.08 2.34 -2.14
N GLU A 132 -27.10 1.52 -3.19
CA GLU A 132 -25.99 1.41 -4.14
C GLU A 132 -25.71 2.76 -4.82
N THR A 133 -26.73 3.59 -5.09
CA THR A 133 -26.54 4.91 -5.70
C THR A 133 -25.72 5.88 -4.83
N GLN A 134 -25.88 5.85 -3.50
CA GLN A 134 -25.07 6.67 -2.59
C GLN A 134 -23.64 6.17 -2.51
N HIS A 135 -23.45 4.85 -2.48
CA HIS A 135 -22.13 4.23 -2.46
C HIS A 135 -21.37 4.46 -3.77
N LEU A 136 -22.03 4.43 -4.92
CA LEU A 136 -21.43 4.76 -6.22
C LEU A 136 -20.81 6.16 -6.21
N ARG A 137 -21.56 7.17 -5.76
CA ARG A 137 -21.04 8.56 -5.66
C ARG A 137 -19.84 8.67 -4.71
N TRP A 138 -19.87 7.93 -3.60
CA TRP A 138 -18.75 7.91 -2.66
C TRP A 138 -17.51 7.27 -3.28
N LEU A 139 -17.67 6.13 -3.98
CA LEU A 139 -16.59 5.43 -4.69
C LEU A 139 -16.00 6.29 -5.81
N GLU A 140 -16.85 6.96 -6.59
CA GLU A 140 -16.42 7.93 -7.62
C GLU A 140 -15.60 9.07 -7.01
N ALA A 141 -16.06 9.64 -5.90
CA ALA A 141 -15.35 10.70 -5.21
C ALA A 141 -13.97 10.23 -4.72
N LYS A 142 -13.87 9.02 -4.15
CA LYS A 142 -12.61 8.43 -3.71
C LYS A 142 -11.65 8.17 -4.86
N PHE A 143 -12.16 7.70 -6.00
CA PHE A 143 -11.35 7.55 -7.20
C PHE A 143 -10.71 8.88 -7.61
N VAL A 144 -11.52 9.95 -7.69
CA VAL A 144 -11.03 11.28 -8.08
C VAL A 144 -10.07 11.86 -7.04
N GLU A 145 -10.36 11.68 -5.75
CA GLU A 145 -9.53 12.14 -4.64
C GLU A 145 -8.10 11.57 -4.72
N HIS A 146 -7.97 10.25 -4.92
CA HIS A 146 -6.67 9.59 -4.90
C HIS A 146 -5.96 9.64 -6.25
N LEU A 147 -6.67 9.47 -7.36
CA LEU A 147 -6.06 9.37 -8.69
C LEU A 147 -5.94 10.73 -9.42
N GLY A 148 -6.50 11.79 -8.84
CA GLY A 148 -6.38 13.16 -9.34
C GLY A 148 -7.18 13.48 -10.60
N GLY A 149 -8.09 12.60 -11.02
CA GLY A 149 -8.90 12.80 -12.22
C GLY A 149 -10.11 11.87 -12.30
N ALA A 150 -11.07 12.22 -13.17
CA ALA A 150 -12.27 11.41 -13.41
C ALA A 150 -12.02 10.18 -14.31
N SER A 151 -10.82 10.07 -14.89
CA SER A 151 -10.41 8.96 -15.73
C SER A 151 -8.89 8.78 -15.68
N VAL A 152 -8.42 7.54 -15.64
CA VAL A 152 -7.00 7.19 -15.73
C VAL A 152 -6.76 6.04 -16.70
N ASP A 153 -5.50 5.80 -17.05
CA ASP A 153 -5.10 4.57 -17.75
C ASP A 153 -5.27 3.36 -16.82
N ALA A 154 -5.93 2.32 -17.32
CA ALA A 154 -6.15 1.07 -16.60
C ALA A 154 -4.85 0.41 -16.13
N ALA A 155 -3.74 0.66 -16.82
CA ALA A 155 -2.42 0.19 -16.44
C ALA A 155 -1.97 0.68 -15.05
N MET A 156 -2.53 1.77 -14.52
CA MET A 156 -2.25 2.24 -13.15
C MET A 156 -2.67 1.23 -12.08
N PHE A 157 -3.71 0.44 -12.33
CA PHE A 157 -4.21 -0.58 -11.39
C PHE A 157 -3.40 -1.87 -11.40
N ARG A 158 -2.35 -1.96 -12.23
CA ARG A 158 -1.42 -3.09 -12.15
C ARG A 158 -0.70 -3.00 -10.82
N ARG A 159 -1.01 -3.94 -9.91
CA ARG A 159 -0.35 -4.08 -8.62
C ARG A 159 1.17 -4.04 -8.78
N THR A 160 1.77 -2.91 -8.45
CA THR A 160 3.20 -2.83 -8.17
C THR A 160 3.39 -3.26 -6.72
N ALA A 161 3.47 -4.57 -6.50
CA ALA A 161 3.88 -5.12 -5.21
C ALA A 161 5.40 -4.96 -5.00
N ARG A 162 5.96 -3.81 -5.44
CA ARG A 162 7.39 -3.56 -5.41
C ARG A 162 7.87 -3.75 -3.99
N ARG A 163 8.88 -4.60 -3.83
CA ARG A 163 9.57 -4.77 -2.56
C ARG A 163 10.75 -3.81 -2.45
N PRO A 164 11.14 -3.43 -1.24
CA PRO A 164 12.39 -2.71 -1.04
C PRO A 164 13.56 -3.43 -1.72
N PHE A 165 14.42 -2.66 -2.38
CA PHE A 165 15.59 -3.12 -3.14
C PHE A 165 15.31 -4.03 -4.35
N GLU A 166 14.05 -4.22 -4.75
CA GLU A 166 13.74 -4.93 -5.99
C GLU A 166 14.35 -4.21 -7.20
N GLY A 167 15.13 -4.93 -8.00
CA GLY A 167 15.85 -4.37 -9.16
C GLY A 167 17.11 -3.57 -8.82
N ARG A 168 17.59 -3.58 -7.56
CA ARG A 168 18.83 -2.89 -7.13
C ARG A 168 19.91 -3.88 -6.68
N SER A 169 21.07 -3.84 -7.33
CA SER A 169 22.30 -4.49 -6.85
C SER A 169 22.93 -3.67 -5.73
N PHE A 170 23.54 -4.36 -4.76
CA PHE A 170 24.28 -3.77 -3.65
C PHE A 170 25.67 -3.30 -4.09
#